data_AF-A0A258BPF4-F1
#
_entry.id   AF-A0A258BPF4-F1
#
_cell.length_a   1.000
_cell.length_b   1.000
_cell.length_c   1.000
_cell.angle_alpha   90.00
_cell.angle_beta   90.00
_cell.angle_gamma   90.00
#
_symmetry.space_group_name_H-M   'P 1'
#
loop_
_entity.id
_entity.type
_entity.pdbx_description
1 polymer ?
#
loop_
_entity_poly.entity_id
_entity_poly.type
_entity_poly.pdbx_seq_one_letter_code
_entity_poly.pdbx_strand_id
1 'polypeptide(L)'
;MFKNMTDKTELRVARGAAAAAVIASGLLGIFSAQLGFVAQVVAFAFGLAAASLFPIIFLGIFWKRMNKEGAISSMLFGLITTFSYIYYFKFVDLDPTHWFLGVSPEGIGFVFMWISALIGIVVSLVTAPPPQDIQDLVEDIRVPGTRTPHGIADAGMAPMPAE
;
A
#
# COMPACT_ATOMS: atom_id res chain seq x y z
N MET A 1 19.91 -1.29 3.16
CA MET A 1 21.05 -0.54 2.59
C MET A 1 21.87 0.21 3.64
N PHE A 2 21.37 0.46 4.86
CA PHE A 2 22.19 0.89 6.00
C PHE A 2 21.85 0.03 7.23
N LYS A 3 22.72 -0.92 7.60
CA LYS A 3 22.58 -1.71 8.83
C LYS A 3 23.44 -1.02 9.89
N ASN A 4 22.83 -0.63 11.03
CA ASN A 4 23.45 0.09 12.18
C ASN A 4 23.63 1.61 12.02
N MET A 5 22.58 2.34 11.64
CA MET A 5 22.58 3.80 11.67
C MET A 5 22.08 4.29 13.03
N THR A 6 22.75 5.26 13.65
CA THR A 6 22.28 5.85 14.92
C THR A 6 21.01 6.66 14.66
N ASP A 7 20.05 6.69 15.60
CA ASP A 7 18.75 7.37 15.47
C ASP A 7 18.88 8.82 14.98
N LYS A 8 19.93 9.52 15.44
CA LYS A 8 20.24 10.90 15.02
C LYS A 8 20.58 11.00 13.53
N THR A 9 21.31 10.03 12.98
CA THR A 9 21.67 10.00 11.57
C THR A 9 20.47 9.55 10.74
N GLU A 10 19.69 8.59 11.22
CA GLU A 10 18.44 8.16 10.56
C GLU A 10 17.46 9.32 10.40
N LEU A 11 17.23 10.07 11.48
CA LEU A 11 16.35 11.22 11.44
C LEU A 11 16.88 12.33 10.50
N ARG A 12 18.21 12.52 10.43
CA ARG A 12 18.83 13.47 9.50
C ARG A 12 18.66 13.05 8.05
N VAL A 13 18.87 11.77 7.74
CA VAL A 13 18.69 11.22 6.39
C VAL A 13 17.23 11.28 5.97
N ALA A 14 16.30 10.90 6.85
CA ALA A 14 14.86 10.97 6.60
C ALA A 14 14.41 12.41 6.28
N ARG A 15 14.87 13.40 7.06
CA ARG A 15 14.59 14.83 6.80
C ARG A 15 15.24 15.32 5.50
N GLY A 16 16.47 14.91 5.22
CA GLY A 16 17.15 15.25 3.97
C GLY A 16 16.42 14.71 2.74
N ALA A 17 15.96 13.46 2.80
CA ALA A 17 15.16 12.84 1.75
C ALA A 17 13.81 13.57 1.56
N ALA A 18 13.12 13.91 2.65
CA ALA A 18 11.88 14.67 2.60
C ALA A 18 12.09 16.06 1.98
N ALA A 19 13.13 16.79 2.37
CA ALA A 19 13.46 18.09 1.81
C ALA A 19 13.77 18.01 0.30
N ALA A 20 14.57 17.01 -0.11
CA ALA A 20 14.88 16.78 -1.51
C ALA A 20 13.61 16.45 -2.32
N ALA A 21 12.71 15.62 -1.79
CA ALA A 21 11.44 15.29 -2.42
C ALA A 21 10.54 16.52 -2.60
N VAL A 22 10.45 17.39 -1.59
CA VAL A 22 9.69 18.65 -1.67
C VAL A 22 10.27 19.60 -2.72
N ILE A 23 11.60 19.77 -2.75
CA ILE A 23 12.27 20.62 -3.75
C ILE A 23 12.03 20.07 -5.17
N ALA A 24 12.23 18.76 -5.37
CA ALA A 24 11.99 18.13 -6.66
C ALA A 24 10.52 18.24 -7.09
N SER A 25 9.57 18.00 -6.18
CA SER A 25 8.14 18.15 -6.44
C SER A 25 7.77 19.60 -6.78
N GLY A 26 8.35 20.58 -6.09
CA GLY A 26 8.14 22.00 -6.37
C GLY A 26 8.68 22.41 -7.74
N LEU A 27 9.89 21.96 -8.09
CA LEU A 27 10.49 22.20 -9.41
C LEU A 27 9.64 21.60 -10.54
N LEU A 28 9.22 20.33 -10.40
CA LEU A 28 8.33 19.68 -11.39
C LEU A 28 6.94 20.33 -11.46
N GLY A 29 6.43 20.83 -10.33
CA GLY A 29 5.17 21.54 -10.24
C GLY A 29 5.17 22.87 -10.99
N ILE A 30 6.28 23.62 -10.96
CA ILE A 30 6.44 24.88 -11.71
C ILE A 30 6.34 24.63 -13.22
N PHE A 31 6.87 23.51 -13.72
CA PHE A 31 6.77 23.16 -15.14
C PHE A 31 5.36 22.68 -15.55
N SER A 32 4.53 22.24 -14.59
CA SER A 32 3.17 21.73 -14.82
C SER A 32 2.12 22.76 -14.42
N ALA A 33 2.08 23.91 -15.10
CA ALA A 33 1.23 25.05 -14.74
C ALA A 33 -0.30 24.83 -14.97
N GLN A 34 -0.72 23.69 -15.53
CA GLN A 34 -2.15 23.41 -15.77
C GLN A 34 -2.77 22.62 -14.62
N LEU A 35 -3.60 23.30 -13.81
CA LEU A 35 -4.24 22.74 -12.61
C LEU A 35 -5.02 21.43 -12.87
N GLY A 36 -5.66 21.30 -14.04
CA GLY A 36 -6.40 20.09 -14.41
C GLY A 36 -5.51 18.85 -14.60
N PHE A 37 -4.29 19.01 -15.10
CA PHE A 37 -3.35 17.90 -15.27
C PHE A 37 -2.86 17.38 -13.91
N VAL A 38 -2.57 18.29 -12.98
CA VAL A 38 -2.14 17.93 -11.62
C VAL A 38 -3.24 17.13 -10.90
N ALA A 39 -4.49 17.60 -10.96
CA ALA A 39 -5.61 16.90 -10.35
C ALA A 39 -5.77 15.47 -10.90
N GLN A 40 -5.60 15.29 -12.21
CA GLN A 40 -5.71 13.99 -12.87
C GLN A 40 -4.59 13.02 -12.47
N VAL A 41 -3.33 13.48 -12.45
CA VAL A 41 -2.19 12.64 -12.04
C VAL A 41 -2.30 12.23 -10.57
N VAL A 42 -2.76 13.14 -9.71
CA VAL A 42 -3.03 12.84 -8.30
C VAL A 42 -4.14 11.79 -8.16
N ALA A 43 -5.23 11.92 -8.94
CA ALA A 43 -6.31 10.94 -8.93
C ALA A 43 -5.82 9.54 -9.36
N PHE A 44 -4.96 9.45 -10.38
CA PHE A 44 -4.34 8.18 -10.78
C PHE A 44 -3.49 7.57 -9.67
N ALA A 45 -2.66 8.37 -9.00
CA ALA A 45 -1.80 7.89 -7.92
C ALA A 45 -2.63 7.33 -6.75
N PHE A 46 -3.69 8.04 -6.35
CA PHE A 46 -4.61 7.58 -5.31
C PHE A 46 -5.41 6.35 -5.75
N GLY A 47 -5.87 6.28 -7.00
CA GLY A 47 -6.55 5.10 -7.53
C GLY A 47 -5.67 3.85 -7.50
N LEU A 48 -4.41 3.96 -7.94
CA LEU A 48 -3.43 2.87 -7.90
C LEU A 48 -3.10 2.45 -6.47
N ALA A 49 -2.92 3.41 -5.57
CA ALA A 49 -2.66 3.15 -4.15
C ALA A 49 -3.87 2.49 -3.46
N ALA A 50 -5.09 2.96 -3.75
CA ALA A 50 -6.32 2.40 -3.22
C ALA A 50 -6.53 0.95 -3.69
N ALA A 51 -6.27 0.64 -4.96
CA ALA A 51 -6.44 -0.72 -5.46
C ALA A 51 -5.44 -1.74 -4.89
N SER A 52 -4.23 -1.29 -4.51
CA SER A 52 -3.13 -2.18 -4.12
C SER A 52 -2.84 -2.20 -2.61
N LEU A 53 -2.73 -1.05 -1.96
CA LEU A 53 -2.31 -0.95 -0.55
C LEU A 53 -3.49 -1.09 0.43
N PHE A 54 -4.62 -0.48 0.12
CA PHE A 54 -5.77 -0.46 1.04
C PHE A 54 -6.29 -1.87 1.38
N PRO A 55 -6.53 -2.78 0.42
CA PRO A 55 -7.00 -4.15 0.71
C PRO A 55 -6.09 -4.88 1.67
N ILE A 56 -4.79 -4.68 1.54
CA ILE A 56 -3.79 -5.46 2.27
C ILE A 56 -3.59 -4.92 3.67
N ILE A 57 -3.58 -3.60 3.83
CA ILE A 57 -3.54 -2.99 5.16
C ILE A 57 -4.82 -3.38 5.91
N PHE A 58 -5.98 -3.28 5.25
CA PHE A 58 -7.26 -3.61 5.87
C PHE A 58 -7.33 -5.09 6.27
N LEU A 59 -7.05 -6.01 5.34
CA LEU A 59 -7.08 -7.44 5.61
C LEU A 59 -5.95 -7.87 6.55
N GLY A 60 -4.78 -7.23 6.50
CA GLY A 60 -3.67 -7.51 7.40
C GLY A 60 -3.97 -7.20 8.87
N ILE A 61 -4.77 -6.16 9.14
CA ILE A 61 -5.17 -5.79 10.51
C ILE A 61 -6.36 -6.63 11.00
N PHE A 62 -7.38 -6.80 10.16
CA PHE A 62 -8.65 -7.40 10.60
C PHE A 62 -8.74 -8.90 10.38
N TRP A 63 -7.82 -9.50 9.61
CA TRP A 63 -7.88 -10.91 9.26
C TRP A 63 -6.56 -11.65 9.51
N LYS A 64 -6.54 -12.41 10.61
CA LYS A 64 -5.37 -13.16 11.10
C LYS A 64 -4.80 -14.18 10.11
N ARG A 65 -5.61 -14.64 9.14
CA ARG A 65 -5.17 -15.64 8.13
C ARG A 65 -4.48 -14.99 6.92
N MET A 66 -4.38 -13.67 6.85
CA MET A 66 -3.69 -13.02 5.72
C MET A 66 -2.21 -13.43 5.70
N ASN A 67 -1.78 -14.07 4.61
CA ASN A 67 -0.41 -14.55 4.43
C ASN A 67 0.33 -13.72 3.36
N LYS A 68 1.64 -13.93 3.26
CA LYS A 68 2.51 -13.18 2.33
C LYS A 68 2.08 -13.35 0.87
N GLU A 69 1.72 -14.57 0.48
CA GLU A 69 1.30 -14.88 -0.90
C GLU A 69 -0.03 -14.18 -1.26
N GLY A 70 -1.00 -14.18 -0.34
CA GLY A 70 -2.26 -13.44 -0.48
C GLY A 70 -2.06 -11.92 -0.56
N ALA A 71 -1.14 -11.38 0.25
CA ALA A 71 -0.79 -9.97 0.19
C ALA A 71 -0.12 -9.60 -1.14
N ILE A 72 0.89 -10.35 -1.59
CA ILE A 72 1.63 -10.07 -2.82
C ILE A 72 0.72 -10.19 -4.04
N SER A 73 -0.10 -11.26 -4.11
CA SER A 73 -1.05 -11.45 -5.21
C SER A 73 -2.08 -10.31 -5.30
N SER A 74 -2.60 -9.86 -4.15
CA SER A 74 -3.48 -8.68 -4.09
C SER A 74 -2.79 -7.40 -4.55
N MET A 75 -1.52 -7.14 -4.14
CA MET A 75 -0.79 -5.94 -4.57
C MET A 75 -0.61 -5.93 -6.08
N LEU A 76 -0.08 -7.04 -6.61
CA LEU A 76 0.24 -7.17 -8.02
C LEU A 76 -1.02 -7.10 -8.86
N PHE A 77 -2.08 -7.79 -8.48
CA PHE A 77 -3.33 -7.72 -9.22
C PHE A 77 -3.92 -6.32 -9.21
N GLY A 78 -4.05 -5.68 -8.03
CA GLY A 78 -4.62 -4.35 -7.91
C GLY A 78 -3.82 -3.29 -8.68
N LEU A 79 -2.48 -3.37 -8.63
CA LEU A 79 -1.59 -2.46 -9.34
C LEU A 79 -1.64 -2.69 -10.86
N ILE A 80 -1.48 -3.93 -11.32
CA ILE A 80 -1.43 -4.25 -12.76
C ILE A 80 -2.76 -3.93 -13.41
N THR A 81 -3.89 -4.35 -12.84
CA THR A 81 -5.21 -4.12 -13.45
C THR A 81 -5.57 -2.64 -13.53
N THR A 82 -5.34 -1.89 -12.44
CA THR A 82 -5.59 -0.44 -12.42
C THR A 82 -4.66 0.30 -13.37
N PHE A 83 -3.36 -0.05 -13.40
CA PHE A 83 -2.39 0.58 -14.30
C PHE A 83 -2.71 0.28 -15.77
N SER A 84 -2.98 -0.98 -16.11
CA SER A 84 -3.37 -1.39 -17.47
C SER A 84 -4.63 -0.67 -17.93
N TYR A 85 -5.62 -0.49 -17.05
CA TYR A 85 -6.84 0.27 -17.37
C TYR A 85 -6.56 1.75 -17.64
N ILE A 86 -5.80 2.41 -16.75
CA ILE A 86 -5.42 3.82 -16.93
C ILE A 86 -4.63 3.98 -18.23
N TYR A 87 -3.69 3.09 -18.50
CA TYR A 87 -2.87 3.13 -19.71
C TYR A 87 -3.73 2.99 -20.97
N TYR A 88 -4.61 1.98 -21.01
CA TYR A 88 -5.45 1.71 -22.17
C TYR A 88 -6.37 2.90 -22.50
N PHE A 89 -7.11 3.41 -21.51
CA PHE A 89 -8.11 4.47 -21.72
C PHE A 89 -7.56 5.90 -21.77
N LYS A 90 -6.25 6.08 -21.53
CA LYS A 90 -5.59 7.40 -21.67
C LYS A 90 -4.60 7.47 -22.83
N PHE A 91 -4.09 6.33 -23.32
CA PHE A 91 -3.10 6.31 -24.40
C PHE A 91 -3.53 5.54 -25.66
N VAL A 92 -4.47 4.59 -25.57
CA VAL A 92 -4.87 3.74 -26.70
C VAL A 92 -6.25 4.12 -27.21
N ASP A 93 -7.24 4.08 -26.32
CA ASP A 93 -8.64 4.40 -26.64
C ASP A 93 -9.11 5.58 -25.80
N LEU A 94 -9.34 6.72 -26.46
CA LEU A 94 -9.77 7.96 -25.81
C LEU A 94 -11.29 8.10 -25.78
N ASP A 95 -12.04 7.16 -26.37
CA ASP A 95 -13.50 7.25 -26.44
C ASP A 95 -14.14 6.90 -25.08
N PRO A 96 -14.89 7.83 -24.45
CA PRO A 96 -15.55 7.59 -23.17
C PRO A 96 -16.63 6.49 -23.20
N THR A 97 -17.10 6.12 -24.39
CA THR A 97 -18.15 5.11 -24.55
C THR A 97 -17.67 3.68 -24.24
N HIS A 98 -16.36 3.44 -24.30
CA HIS A 98 -15.77 2.13 -24.02
C HIS A 98 -15.36 1.94 -22.55
N TRP A 99 -15.61 2.92 -21.67
CA TRP A 99 -15.29 2.81 -20.26
C TRP A 99 -16.01 1.63 -19.60
N PHE A 100 -15.25 0.82 -18.87
CA PHE A 100 -15.78 -0.30 -18.11
C PHE A 100 -16.74 0.22 -17.04
N LEU A 101 -18.01 -0.18 -17.15
CA LEU A 101 -19.11 0.27 -16.28
C LEU A 101 -19.38 1.79 -16.31
N GLY A 102 -18.90 2.51 -17.33
CA GLY A 102 -18.97 3.98 -17.37
C GLY A 102 -18.10 4.68 -16.32
N VAL A 103 -17.18 3.94 -15.69
CA VAL A 103 -16.30 4.47 -14.65
C VAL A 103 -15.07 5.08 -15.31
N SER A 104 -14.82 6.34 -14.98
CA SER A 104 -13.67 7.07 -15.51
C SER A 104 -12.35 6.45 -15.02
N PRO A 105 -11.25 6.55 -15.79
CA PRO A 105 -9.95 6.01 -15.41
C PRO A 105 -9.42 6.53 -14.07
N GLU A 106 -9.84 7.73 -13.66
CA GLU A 106 -9.49 8.32 -12.37
C GLU A 106 -10.12 7.58 -11.17
N GLY A 107 -11.30 6.98 -11.35
CA GLY A 107 -12.07 6.32 -10.28
C GLY A 107 -12.00 4.80 -10.26
N ILE A 108 -11.46 4.17 -11.31
CA ILE A 108 -11.50 2.71 -11.49
C ILE A 108 -10.78 1.94 -10.36
N GLY A 109 -9.81 2.58 -9.69
CA GLY A 109 -9.08 1.99 -8.58
C GLY A 109 -9.99 1.54 -7.43
N PHE A 110 -11.12 2.21 -7.21
CA PHE A 110 -12.10 1.78 -6.20
C PHE A 110 -12.76 0.45 -6.55
N VAL A 111 -13.04 0.20 -7.83
CA VAL A 111 -13.63 -1.07 -8.28
C VAL A 111 -12.62 -2.19 -8.14
N PHE A 112 -11.40 -1.97 -8.63
CA PHE A 112 -10.33 -2.96 -8.54
C PHE A 112 -9.86 -3.25 -7.12
N MET A 113 -10.01 -2.29 -6.18
CA MET A 113 -9.76 -2.51 -4.75
C MET A 113 -10.58 -3.67 -4.18
N TRP A 114 -11.87 -3.78 -4.54
CA TRP A 114 -12.72 -4.87 -4.06
C TRP A 114 -12.33 -6.20 -4.70
N ILE A 115 -11.96 -6.17 -5.97
CA ILE A 115 -11.53 -7.36 -6.72
C ILE A 115 -10.17 -7.86 -6.20
N SER A 116 -9.22 -6.95 -5.94
CA SER A 116 -7.92 -7.29 -5.38
C SER A 116 -8.04 -7.80 -3.95
N ALA A 117 -8.92 -7.22 -3.13
CA ALA A 117 -9.26 -7.76 -1.82
C ALA A 117 -9.79 -9.20 -1.91
N LEU A 118 -10.72 -9.46 -2.83
CA LEU A 118 -11.24 -10.80 -3.06
C LEU A 118 -10.15 -11.78 -3.49
N ILE A 119 -9.24 -11.37 -4.37
CA ILE A 119 -8.12 -12.20 -4.82
C ILE A 119 -7.16 -12.49 -3.67
N GLY A 120 -6.81 -11.48 -2.87
CA GLY A 120 -6.00 -11.67 -1.67
C GLY A 120 -6.65 -12.64 -0.68
N ILE A 121 -7.98 -12.60 -0.56
CA ILE A 121 -8.76 -13.56 0.23
C ILE A 121 -8.68 -14.97 -0.33
N VAL A 122 -8.94 -15.14 -1.63
CA VAL A 122 -8.93 -16.46 -2.26
C VAL A 122 -7.53 -17.08 -2.18
N VAL A 123 -6.48 -16.31 -2.51
CA VAL A 123 -5.11 -16.80 -2.47
C VAL A 123 -4.68 -17.10 -1.04
N SER A 124 -5.04 -16.29 -0.04
CA SER A 124 -4.67 -16.60 1.34
C SER A 124 -5.37 -17.86 1.89
N LEU A 125 -6.59 -18.16 1.41
CA LEU A 125 -7.33 -19.38 1.75
C LEU A 125 -6.76 -20.64 1.10
N VAL A 126 -6.26 -20.52 -0.13
CA VAL A 126 -5.66 -21.63 -0.90
C VAL A 126 -4.21 -21.91 -0.50
N THR A 127 -3.52 -20.90 0.06
CA THR A 127 -2.11 -21.01 0.44
C THR A 127 -1.93 -21.35 1.93
N ALA A 128 -0.71 -21.71 2.34
CA ALA A 128 -0.39 -22.08 3.71
C ALA A 128 -0.76 -20.96 4.72
N PRO A 129 -1.32 -21.31 5.89
CA PRO A 129 -1.63 -20.33 6.91
C PRO A 129 -0.35 -19.66 7.44
N PRO A 130 -0.43 -18.38 7.87
CA PRO A 130 0.71 -17.68 8.46
C PRO A 130 1.16 -18.34 9.79
N PRO A 131 2.46 -18.34 10.13
CA PRO A 131 2.96 -18.86 11.40
C PRO A 131 2.29 -18.21 12.62
N GLN A 132 2.22 -18.95 13.73
CA GLN A 132 1.51 -18.52 14.94
C GLN A 132 2.03 -17.17 15.47
N ASP A 133 3.36 -17.00 15.54
CA ASP A 133 4.01 -15.75 15.96
C ASP A 133 3.52 -14.52 15.18
N ILE A 134 3.18 -14.65 13.89
CA ILE A 134 2.65 -13.55 13.08
C ILE A 134 1.18 -13.27 13.40
N GLN A 135 0.40 -14.31 13.69
CA GLN A 135 -0.99 -14.15 14.08
C GLN A 135 -1.12 -13.45 15.44
N ASP A 136 -0.24 -13.82 16.37
CA ASP A 136 -0.19 -13.25 17.72
C ASP A 136 0.25 -11.78 17.68
N LEU A 137 1.22 -11.43 16.81
CA LEU A 137 1.59 -10.03 16.53
C LEU A 137 0.41 -9.19 16.04
N VAL A 138 -0.38 -9.71 15.10
CA VAL A 138 -1.56 -9.01 14.56
C VAL A 138 -2.62 -8.82 15.65
N GLU A 139 -2.79 -9.82 16.52
CA GLU A 139 -3.73 -9.76 17.64
C GLU A 139 -3.34 -8.70 18.67
N ASP A 140 -2.07 -8.59 19.01
CA ASP A 140 -1.54 -7.57 19.92
C ASP A 140 -1.60 -6.15 19.34
N ILE A 141 -1.42 -5.99 18.03
CA ILE A 141 -1.64 -4.72 17.34
C ILE A 141 -3.12 -4.32 17.42
N ARG A 142 -4.03 -5.30 17.36
CA ARG A 142 -5.48 -5.07 17.37
C ARG A 142 -6.05 -4.81 18.77
N VAL A 143 -5.56 -5.52 19.78
CA VAL A 143 -6.02 -5.42 21.17
C VAL A 143 -4.85 -4.97 22.05
N PRO A 144 -4.67 -3.65 22.26
CA PRO A 144 -3.59 -3.16 23.09
C PRO A 144 -3.82 -3.56 24.55
N GLY A 145 -2.88 -4.30 25.15
CA GLY A 145 -2.90 -4.66 26.58
C GLY A 145 -2.44 -6.08 26.92
N THR A 146 -2.31 -6.98 25.93
CA THR A 146 -1.92 -8.38 26.14
C THR A 146 -0.57 -8.74 25.50
N ARG A 147 0.41 -7.82 25.52
CA ARG A 147 1.69 -8.03 24.84
C ARG A 147 2.46 -9.25 25.38
N THR A 148 2.56 -10.30 24.57
CA THR A 148 3.44 -11.45 24.81
C THR A 148 4.67 -11.40 23.89
N PRO A 149 5.83 -11.98 24.26
CA PRO A 149 7.01 -11.96 23.40
C PRO A 149 6.82 -12.77 22.11
N HIS A 150 7.00 -12.15 20.94
CA HIS A 150 6.83 -12.68 19.59
C HIS A 150 8.17 -12.91 18.87
N GLY A 151 9.00 -13.81 19.40
CA GLY A 151 10.18 -14.35 18.70
C GLY A 151 11.08 -13.30 18.02
N ILE A 152 11.42 -13.53 16.74
CA ILE A 152 12.33 -12.67 15.94
C ILE A 152 11.80 -11.25 15.70
N ALA A 153 10.51 -10.99 15.87
CA ALA A 153 9.92 -9.66 15.66
C ALA A 153 10.25 -8.70 16.82
N ASP A 154 10.45 -9.23 18.02
CA ASP A 154 10.75 -8.45 19.22
C ASP A 154 12.25 -8.20 19.44
N ALA A 155 13.12 -8.84 18.64
CA ALA A 155 14.57 -8.72 18.77
C ALA A 155 15.12 -7.29 18.58
N GLY A 156 14.31 -6.36 18.06
CA GLY A 156 14.66 -4.94 17.90
C GLY A 156 13.80 -3.96 18.69
N MET A 157 12.82 -4.43 19.48
CA MET A 157 11.99 -3.55 20.29
C MET A 157 12.60 -3.37 21.67
N ALA A 158 12.54 -2.14 22.21
CA ALA A 158 13.08 -1.85 23.53
C ALA A 158 12.38 -2.74 24.59
N PRO A 159 13.13 -3.34 25.54
CA PRO A 159 12.55 -4.17 26.59
C PRO A 159 11.60 -3.33 27.45
N MET A 160 10.54 -3.96 27.96
CA MET A 160 9.53 -3.28 28.78
C MET A 160 10.18 -2.57 29.97
N PRO A 161 9.73 -1.34 30.32
CA PRO A 161 9.84 -0.86 31.69
C PRO A 161 9.06 -1.84 32.57
N ALA A 162 9.72 -2.40 33.59
CA ALA A 162 9.04 -3.18 34.61
C ALA A 162 8.14 -2.23 35.42
N GLU A 163 6.82 -2.34 35.22
CA GLU A 163 5.84 -1.88 36.22
C GLU A 163 5.54 -3.02 37.20
#